data_AF-A0A7V9RPC6-F1
#
_entry.id   AF-A0A7V9RPC6-F1
#
_cell.length_a   1.000
_cell.length_b   1.000
_cell.length_c   1.000
_cell.angle_alpha   90.00
_cell.angle_beta   90.00
_cell.angle_gamma   90.00
#
_symmetry.space_group_name_H-M   'P 1'
#
loop_
_entity.id
_entity.type
_entity.pdbx_description
1 polymer ?
#
loop_
_entity_poly.entity_id
_entity_poly.type
_entity_poly.pdbx_seq_one_letter_code
_entity_poly.pdbx_strand_id
1 'polypeptide(L)'
;MPTPPTRTLLDTAVGAGVALGLAACFLATAPAHAGSDAPLPFPANPSGIAPPGPVGSQVDDATGYQGQVSCASNPLPGTARLRDLVLSTYGQGYDGGTIRSCSSGGASEHKDGRAWDWMLDVTDKRERQAAADFLGWLTAPGRDGTPAVMARRLGVMYVIYNRKMWSSYTGVWRDYSGYNPHTDHIHISLSWNGARGNVSFWTGRTWATDYGTCQVFTESPATIARPEPRTRPCADPVVPARPLDQPMLWLGSTGDAVSTAQRLLGVPASGSFTRETRDRVLGYQRRHDLPTTGAVDRATWGSLKPRAAVPSTPSWTPAQAGDWGRDEAGSPRLYAGSAGVAVTALQAALGLRVIERTGYFGRRTRSLVGVLKESHGLNATAVVTPKVWRVLPSSHDGLRERADQQRRQPAGQTAPGAE
;
A
#
# COMPACT_ATOMS: atom_id res chain seq x y z
N MET A 1 -20.09 -7.44 60.57
CA MET A 1 -19.40 -8.51 61.33
C MET A 1 -17.94 -8.55 60.87
N PRO A 2 -16.98 -8.96 61.73
CA PRO A 2 -15.96 -7.98 62.14
C PRO A 2 -14.55 -8.11 61.51
N THR A 3 -13.71 -7.16 61.94
CA THR A 3 -12.29 -6.93 61.63
C THR A 3 -11.33 -8.06 62.04
N PRO A 4 -10.09 -8.08 61.49
CA PRO A 4 -9.08 -9.11 61.78
C PRO A 4 -8.34 -8.90 63.11
N PRO A 5 -7.63 -9.92 63.63
CA PRO A 5 -6.66 -9.79 64.71
C PRO A 5 -5.26 -9.39 64.20
N THR A 6 -4.52 -8.63 65.01
CA THR A 6 -3.17 -8.09 64.72
C THR A 6 -2.14 -8.55 65.74
N ARG A 7 -0.88 -8.80 65.30
CA ARG A 7 0.33 -8.98 66.16
C ARG A 7 0.17 -10.17 67.15
N THR A 8 1.04 -10.57 68.09
CA THR A 8 2.31 -10.16 68.77
C THR A 8 3.01 -11.48 69.21
N LEU A 9 4.31 -11.65 69.54
CA LEU A 9 5.55 -10.85 69.63
C LEU A 9 6.75 -11.82 69.85
N LEU A 10 8.01 -11.38 69.62
CA LEU A 10 9.26 -11.92 70.24
C LEU A 10 9.69 -13.37 69.87
N ASP A 11 10.92 -13.88 70.13
CA ASP A 11 12.10 -13.28 70.78
C ASP A 11 13.48 -13.74 70.26
N THR A 12 14.54 -13.15 70.83
CA THR A 12 15.99 -13.38 70.72
C THR A 12 16.56 -14.74 70.28
N ALA A 13 17.68 -14.67 69.53
CA ALA A 13 18.88 -15.45 69.85
C ALA A 13 20.16 -14.63 69.55
N VAL A 14 21.08 -14.52 70.50
CA VAL A 14 22.39 -13.84 70.33
C VAL A 14 23.47 -14.88 70.10
N GLY A 15 24.33 -14.67 69.10
CA GLY A 15 25.52 -15.48 68.86
C GLY A 15 26.69 -14.62 68.39
N ALA A 16 27.71 -14.46 69.22
CA ALA A 16 28.91 -13.70 68.90
C ALA A 16 29.96 -14.57 68.20
N GLY A 17 30.59 -14.04 67.15
CA GLY A 17 31.69 -14.68 66.44
C GLY A 17 32.67 -13.61 65.91
N VAL A 18 33.96 -13.80 66.14
CA VAL A 18 34.99 -12.77 65.93
C VAL A 18 35.64 -12.86 64.54
N ALA A 19 35.96 -11.68 64.01
CA ALA A 19 36.65 -11.34 62.77
C ALA A 19 37.60 -12.37 62.13
N LEU A 20 37.60 -12.37 60.79
CA LEU A 20 38.81 -12.47 59.98
C LEU A 20 38.60 -11.76 58.64
N GLY A 21 39.54 -10.87 58.27
CA GLY A 21 39.45 -10.08 57.05
C GLY A 21 40.04 -10.82 55.85
N LEU A 22 39.25 -10.99 54.79
CA LEU A 22 39.72 -11.46 53.48
C LEU A 22 39.48 -10.38 52.43
N ALA A 23 40.56 -9.90 51.82
CA ALA A 23 40.50 -8.95 50.72
C ALA A 23 40.00 -9.66 49.44
N ALA A 24 38.70 -9.58 49.18
CA ALA A 24 38.10 -10.11 47.97
C ALA A 24 38.61 -9.35 46.74
N CYS A 25 39.59 -9.92 46.05
CA CYS A 25 39.94 -9.49 44.70
C CYS A 25 38.74 -9.74 43.79
N PHE A 26 37.97 -8.69 43.51
CA PHE A 26 36.97 -8.69 42.45
C PHE A 26 37.69 -8.80 41.10
N LEU A 27 37.99 -10.04 40.70
CA LEU A 27 38.14 -10.40 39.30
C LEU A 27 36.81 -10.09 38.62
N ALA A 28 36.70 -8.87 38.08
CA ALA A 28 35.59 -8.46 37.25
C ALA A 28 35.61 -9.32 35.98
N THR A 29 34.89 -10.44 36.02
CA THR A 29 34.52 -11.21 34.83
C THR A 29 33.66 -10.31 33.96
N ALA A 30 34.31 -9.56 33.07
CA ALA A 30 33.65 -8.81 32.03
C ALA A 30 32.66 -9.76 31.33
N PRO A 31 31.38 -9.39 31.18
CA PRO A 31 30.40 -10.28 30.59
C PRO A 31 30.89 -10.66 29.19
N ALA A 32 31.10 -11.96 28.98
CA ALA A 32 31.46 -12.48 27.67
C ALA A 32 30.38 -12.04 26.69
N HIS A 33 30.71 -11.09 25.82
CA HIS A 33 29.76 -10.57 24.85
C HIS A 33 29.44 -11.72 23.91
N ALA A 34 28.21 -12.24 24.01
CA ALA A 34 27.70 -13.25 23.09
C ALA A 34 27.93 -12.73 21.66
N GLY A 35 28.54 -13.57 20.81
CA GLY A 35 28.93 -13.17 19.46
C GLY A 35 27.75 -12.54 18.74
N SER A 36 27.92 -11.29 18.28
CA SER A 36 26.82 -10.45 17.82
C SER A 36 25.96 -11.15 16.78
N ASP A 37 24.63 -11.12 16.95
CA ASP A 37 23.65 -11.66 16.00
C ASP A 37 23.68 -11.04 14.59
N ALA A 38 24.55 -10.06 14.36
CA ALA A 38 24.88 -9.53 13.05
C ALA A 38 25.44 -10.61 12.10
N PRO A 39 25.29 -10.42 10.77
CA PRO A 39 25.82 -11.35 9.76
C PRO A 39 27.34 -11.43 9.74
N LEU A 40 28.02 -10.41 10.27
CA LEU A 40 29.46 -10.24 10.32
C LEU A 40 29.83 -9.40 11.55
N PRO A 41 31.07 -9.51 12.07
CA PRO A 41 31.63 -8.49 12.95
C PRO A 41 31.72 -7.15 12.20
N PHE A 42 31.20 -6.07 12.79
CA PHE A 42 31.28 -4.73 12.20
C PHE A 42 32.54 -3.97 12.69
N PRO A 43 33.12 -3.08 11.87
CA PRO A 43 34.19 -2.18 12.32
C PRO A 43 33.73 -1.24 13.42
N ALA A 44 34.66 -0.83 14.30
CA ALA A 44 34.37 0.15 15.36
C ALA A 44 34.05 1.56 14.82
N ASN A 45 34.56 1.90 13.63
CA ASN A 45 34.25 3.12 12.89
C ASN A 45 33.87 2.71 11.44
N PRO A 46 32.62 2.27 11.20
CA PRO A 46 32.21 1.77 9.90
C PRO A 46 32.08 2.89 8.87
N SER A 47 32.59 2.63 7.66
CA SER A 47 32.51 3.53 6.52
C SER A 47 31.08 3.62 6.01
N GLY A 48 30.58 4.83 5.78
CA GLY A 48 29.17 5.09 5.44
C GLY A 48 28.99 5.95 4.21
N ILE A 49 27.77 5.93 3.64
CA ILE A 49 27.41 6.87 2.57
C ILE A 49 27.06 8.25 3.14
N ALA A 50 27.58 9.31 2.53
CA ALA A 50 27.27 10.68 2.94
C ALA A 50 25.92 11.14 2.34
N PRO A 51 25.09 11.89 3.09
CA PRO A 51 23.97 12.62 2.51
C PRO A 51 24.46 13.63 1.44
N PRO A 52 23.78 13.78 0.29
CA PRO A 52 24.20 14.69 -0.78
C PRO A 52 23.97 16.19 -0.47
N GLY A 53 23.55 16.51 0.76
CA GLY A 53 23.31 17.88 1.22
C GLY A 53 23.04 17.93 2.73
N PRO A 54 22.84 19.12 3.31
CA PRO A 54 22.62 19.28 4.75
C PRO A 54 21.38 18.52 5.25
N VAL A 55 21.54 17.79 6.37
CA VAL A 55 20.44 17.10 7.05
C VAL A 55 20.11 17.78 8.38
N GLY A 56 18.82 17.99 8.66
CA GLY A 56 18.36 18.58 9.92
C GLY A 56 18.56 17.65 11.12
N SER A 57 18.48 18.21 12.33
CA SER A 57 18.59 17.46 13.59
C SER A 57 17.53 16.36 13.73
N GLN A 58 16.31 16.60 13.24
CA GLN A 58 15.25 15.61 13.21
C GLN A 58 15.60 14.42 12.31
N VAL A 59 15.20 13.22 12.76
CA VAL A 59 15.36 11.92 12.09
C VAL A 59 13.97 11.39 11.74
N ASP A 60 13.81 10.74 10.58
CA ASP A 60 12.53 10.15 10.18
C ASP A 60 12.09 9.03 11.14
N ASP A 61 10.79 8.74 11.20
CA ASP A 61 10.27 7.65 12.02
C ASP A 61 10.72 6.28 11.48
N ALA A 62 10.94 5.33 12.40
CA ALA A 62 11.19 3.94 12.02
C ALA A 62 9.93 3.36 11.36
N THR A 63 9.99 3.08 10.05
CA THR A 63 8.80 2.58 9.34
C THR A 63 8.53 1.12 9.71
N GLY A 64 7.30 0.84 10.14
CA GLY A 64 6.78 -0.54 10.24
C GLY A 64 6.83 -1.26 8.89
N TYR A 65 6.70 -2.59 8.89
CA TYR A 65 6.69 -3.39 7.67
C TYR A 65 5.54 -2.97 6.72
N GLN A 66 5.90 -2.56 5.50
CA GLN A 66 4.96 -2.24 4.42
C GLN A 66 5.10 -3.30 3.32
N GLY A 67 4.29 -4.36 3.39
CA GLY A 67 4.36 -5.46 2.42
C GLY A 67 3.96 -5.06 1.00
N GLN A 68 4.55 -5.72 0.01
CA GLN A 68 4.29 -5.47 -1.40
C GLN A 68 2.82 -5.72 -1.78
N VAL A 69 2.22 -4.70 -2.38
CA VAL A 69 0.80 -4.71 -2.83
C VAL A 69 0.62 -4.33 -4.31
N SER A 70 1.62 -3.77 -4.99
CA SER A 70 1.50 -3.29 -6.38
C SER A 70 2.48 -3.96 -7.35
N CYS A 71 2.38 -3.64 -8.65
CA CYS A 71 3.29 -4.12 -9.70
C CYS A 71 3.90 -2.94 -10.49
N ALA A 72 5.14 -2.61 -10.14
CA ALA A 72 5.97 -1.61 -10.81
C ALA A 72 6.68 -2.19 -12.03
N SER A 73 7.20 -1.32 -12.90
CA SER A 73 7.95 -1.69 -14.10
C SER A 73 9.40 -1.18 -14.09
N ASN A 74 9.71 -0.27 -13.17
CA ASN A 74 10.98 0.42 -12.96
C ASN A 74 11.15 0.63 -11.43
N PRO A 75 12.37 0.72 -10.87
CA PRO A 75 12.56 1.13 -9.48
C PRO A 75 11.96 2.51 -9.21
N LEU A 76 11.62 2.77 -7.94
CA LEU A 76 11.24 4.11 -7.49
C LEU A 76 12.51 4.98 -7.30
N PRO A 77 12.40 6.33 -7.39
CA PRO A 77 13.57 7.20 -7.53
C PRO A 77 14.57 7.15 -6.37
N GLY A 78 14.11 6.94 -5.13
CA GLY A 78 14.96 6.78 -3.96
C GLY A 78 15.67 5.42 -3.91
N THR A 79 15.02 4.34 -4.36
CA THR A 79 15.65 3.02 -4.51
C THR A 79 16.79 3.07 -5.53
N ALA A 80 16.56 3.72 -6.69
CA ALA A 80 17.59 3.92 -7.70
C ALA A 80 18.76 4.79 -7.16
N ARG A 81 18.46 5.93 -6.52
CA ARG A 81 19.48 6.80 -5.92
C ARG A 81 20.30 6.10 -4.83
N LEU A 82 19.69 5.24 -4.01
CA LEU A 82 20.40 4.48 -2.98
C LEU A 82 21.39 3.50 -3.61
N ARG A 83 20.96 2.71 -4.61
CA ARG A 83 21.85 1.84 -5.40
C ARG A 83 23.04 2.63 -5.95
N ASP A 84 22.74 3.70 -6.69
CA ASP A 84 23.76 4.47 -7.42
C ASP A 84 24.80 5.07 -6.45
N LEU A 85 24.34 5.59 -5.30
CA LEU A 85 25.20 6.14 -4.26
C LEU A 85 26.03 5.06 -3.55
N VAL A 86 25.44 3.91 -3.19
CA VAL A 86 26.17 2.79 -2.54
C VAL A 86 27.26 2.25 -3.46
N LEU A 87 26.93 1.92 -4.71
CA LEU A 87 27.92 1.41 -5.68
C LEU A 87 29.06 2.41 -5.91
N SER A 88 28.75 3.71 -6.03
CA SER A 88 29.76 4.76 -6.20
C SER A 88 30.63 5.03 -4.97
N THR A 89 30.13 4.74 -3.76
CA THR A 89 30.88 5.00 -2.52
C THR A 89 31.82 3.86 -2.14
N TYR A 90 31.36 2.61 -2.24
CA TYR A 90 32.18 1.45 -1.82
C TYR A 90 33.04 0.88 -2.96
N GLY A 91 32.61 1.01 -4.22
CA GLY A 91 33.34 0.45 -5.36
C GLY A 91 33.54 -1.07 -5.33
N GLN A 92 32.76 -1.79 -4.51
CA GLN A 92 32.71 -3.25 -4.40
C GLN A 92 31.32 -3.75 -4.77
N GLY A 93 31.22 -4.98 -5.28
CA GLY A 93 29.95 -5.55 -5.71
C GLY A 93 29.35 -4.90 -6.95
N TYR A 94 28.11 -5.27 -7.27
CA TYR A 94 27.38 -4.76 -8.44
C TYR A 94 25.85 -4.79 -8.24
N ASP A 95 25.12 -4.20 -9.19
CA ASP A 95 23.65 -4.20 -9.19
C ASP A 95 23.10 -5.60 -9.52
N GLY A 96 22.59 -6.31 -8.51
CA GLY A 96 21.86 -7.58 -8.66
C GLY A 96 20.43 -7.42 -9.17
N GLY A 97 19.94 -6.18 -9.21
CA GLY A 97 18.63 -5.82 -9.74
C GLY A 97 17.71 -5.20 -8.69
N THR A 98 16.82 -4.34 -9.18
CA THR A 98 15.77 -3.69 -8.38
C THR A 98 14.38 -4.25 -8.66
N ILE A 99 14.10 -4.63 -9.92
CA ILE A 99 12.79 -5.12 -10.36
C ILE A 99 12.84 -6.62 -10.64
N ARG A 100 11.97 -7.39 -9.97
CA ARG A 100 11.69 -8.79 -10.27
C ARG A 100 10.31 -8.90 -10.93
N SER A 101 10.09 -9.90 -11.79
CA SER A 101 8.77 -10.12 -12.39
C SER A 101 7.69 -10.27 -11.32
N CYS A 102 6.56 -9.58 -11.47
CA CYS A 102 5.44 -9.69 -10.54
C CYS A 102 4.90 -11.13 -10.48
N SER A 103 4.99 -11.88 -11.58
CA SER A 103 4.61 -13.31 -11.71
C SER A 103 5.53 -14.31 -10.98
N SER A 104 6.64 -13.87 -10.38
CA SER A 104 7.46 -14.75 -9.52
C SER A 104 6.70 -15.15 -8.24
N GLY A 105 7.14 -16.19 -7.53
CA GLY A 105 6.50 -16.63 -6.29
C GLY A 105 6.56 -15.59 -5.15
N GLY A 106 5.66 -15.72 -4.17
CA GLY A 106 5.66 -14.92 -2.93
C GLY A 106 5.33 -13.44 -3.06
N ALA A 107 5.28 -12.74 -1.92
CA ALA A 107 5.32 -11.27 -1.87
C ALA A 107 6.78 -10.80 -1.90
N SER A 108 7.08 -9.68 -2.58
CA SER A 108 8.43 -9.12 -2.61
C SER A 108 8.46 -7.68 -3.12
N GLU A 109 9.16 -6.82 -2.40
CA GLU A 109 9.34 -5.38 -2.65
C GLU A 109 10.13 -5.06 -3.94
N HIS A 110 10.71 -6.07 -4.59
CA HIS A 110 11.20 -5.93 -5.97
C HIS A 110 10.06 -5.83 -6.99
N LYS A 111 8.85 -6.28 -6.65
CA LYS A 111 7.70 -6.24 -7.55
C LYS A 111 7.03 -4.86 -7.57
N ASP A 112 7.15 -4.08 -6.49
CA ASP A 112 6.71 -2.67 -6.44
C ASP A 112 7.87 -1.65 -6.50
N GLY A 113 9.10 -2.12 -6.76
CA GLY A 113 10.26 -1.29 -7.08
C GLY A 113 10.86 -0.56 -5.89
N ARG A 114 10.66 -1.10 -4.68
CA ARG A 114 11.19 -0.58 -3.41
C ARG A 114 12.48 -1.25 -2.98
N ALA A 115 12.70 -2.51 -3.34
CA ALA A 115 13.89 -3.28 -2.97
C ALA A 115 15.02 -3.25 -4.02
N TRP A 116 16.22 -3.60 -3.57
CA TRP A 116 17.44 -3.72 -4.35
C TRP A 116 18.32 -4.84 -3.79
N ASP A 117 18.94 -5.63 -4.65
CA ASP A 117 19.95 -6.62 -4.29
C ASP A 117 21.34 -6.07 -4.66
N TRP A 118 22.19 -5.82 -3.66
CA TRP A 118 23.60 -5.47 -3.86
C TRP A 118 24.44 -6.74 -3.79
N MET A 119 24.96 -7.20 -4.94
CA MET A 119 25.76 -8.43 -5.00
C MET A 119 27.09 -8.22 -4.28
N LEU A 120 27.37 -9.03 -3.26
CA LEU A 120 28.57 -9.01 -2.41
C LEU A 120 28.79 -10.42 -1.82
N ASP A 121 29.83 -11.13 -2.26
CA ASP A 121 30.17 -12.45 -1.74
C ASP A 121 30.77 -12.36 -0.32
N VAL A 122 30.18 -13.09 0.62
CA VAL A 122 30.63 -13.14 2.03
C VAL A 122 32.02 -13.78 2.20
N THR A 123 32.51 -14.50 1.19
CA THR A 123 33.82 -15.15 1.16
C THR A 123 34.92 -14.26 0.60
N ASP A 124 34.61 -13.27 -0.25
CA ASP A 124 35.60 -12.27 -0.67
C ASP A 124 35.90 -11.26 0.46
N LYS A 125 37.18 -10.93 0.63
CA LYS A 125 37.62 -10.08 1.76
C LYS A 125 37.24 -8.61 1.60
N ARG A 126 37.10 -8.10 0.38
CA ARG A 126 36.74 -6.70 0.10
C ARG A 126 35.23 -6.52 0.09
N GLU A 127 34.50 -7.43 -0.55
CA GLU A 127 33.04 -7.39 -0.58
C GLU A 127 32.44 -7.59 0.81
N ARG A 128 32.96 -8.56 1.58
CA ARG A 128 32.65 -8.74 3.00
C ARG A 128 32.97 -7.50 3.85
N GLN A 129 34.06 -6.79 3.56
CA GLN A 129 34.41 -5.56 4.29
C GLN A 129 33.42 -4.43 3.97
N ALA A 130 33.10 -4.21 2.68
CA ALA A 130 32.08 -3.24 2.27
C ALA A 130 30.70 -3.56 2.87
N ALA A 131 30.34 -4.84 2.97
CA ALA A 131 29.14 -5.28 3.68
C ALA A 131 29.18 -4.95 5.19
N ALA A 132 30.30 -5.20 5.86
CA ALA A 132 30.45 -4.93 7.29
C ALA A 132 30.46 -3.43 7.61
N ASP A 133 31.09 -2.61 6.75
CA ASP A 133 31.03 -1.15 6.79
C ASP A 133 29.60 -0.65 6.60
N PHE A 134 28.94 -1.01 5.48
CA PHE A 134 27.58 -0.55 5.18
C PHE A 134 26.57 -0.95 6.25
N LEU A 135 26.55 -2.22 6.66
CA LEU A 135 25.59 -2.73 7.65
C LEU A 135 25.87 -2.19 9.05
N GLY A 136 27.14 -2.03 9.43
CA GLY A 136 27.54 -1.38 10.67
C GLY A 136 27.06 0.07 10.72
N TRP A 137 27.39 0.86 9.70
CA TRP A 137 26.97 2.27 9.58
C TRP A 137 25.44 2.44 9.53
N LEU A 138 24.75 1.58 8.79
CA LEU A 138 23.30 1.65 8.58
C LEU A 138 22.51 1.41 9.88
N THR A 139 22.98 0.45 10.68
CA THR A 139 22.29 -0.01 11.90
C THR A 139 22.78 0.66 13.19
N ALA A 140 23.93 1.35 13.15
CA ALA A 140 24.50 2.06 14.30
C ALA A 140 23.55 3.13 14.91
N PRO A 141 23.61 3.34 16.24
CA PRO A 141 22.91 4.43 16.89
C PRO A 141 23.52 5.80 16.52
N GLY A 142 22.72 6.85 16.67
CA GLY A 142 23.20 8.24 16.63
C GLY A 142 24.09 8.59 17.83
N ARG A 143 24.73 9.76 17.77
CA ARG A 143 25.57 10.31 18.86
C ARG A 143 24.78 10.56 20.17
N ASP A 144 23.47 10.66 20.05
CA ASP A 144 22.45 10.82 21.09
C ASP A 144 21.87 9.48 21.59
N GLY A 145 22.31 8.35 21.03
CA GLY A 145 21.75 7.02 21.28
C GLY A 145 20.54 6.66 20.42
N THR A 146 20.05 7.54 19.52
CA THR A 146 18.87 7.26 18.68
C THR A 146 19.12 6.01 17.82
N PRO A 147 18.34 4.92 17.94
CA PRO A 147 18.67 3.66 17.25
C PRO A 147 18.57 3.73 15.73
N ALA A 148 19.61 3.27 15.02
CA ALA A 148 19.68 3.12 13.57
C ALA A 148 19.28 4.39 12.78
N VAL A 149 19.91 5.53 13.11
CA VAL A 149 19.61 6.83 12.48
C VAL A 149 19.66 6.74 10.96
N MET A 150 20.67 6.09 10.39
CA MET A 150 20.86 6.10 8.94
C MET A 150 19.86 5.20 8.20
N ALA A 151 19.50 4.04 8.77
CA ALA A 151 18.37 3.25 8.28
C ALA A 151 17.06 4.07 8.25
N ARG A 152 16.76 4.83 9.31
CA ARG A 152 15.60 5.72 9.37
C ARG A 152 15.67 6.82 8.30
N ARG A 153 16.79 7.56 8.24
CA ARG A 153 16.99 8.67 7.29
C ARG A 153 16.92 8.24 5.82
N LEU A 154 17.23 6.98 5.51
CA LEU A 154 17.07 6.38 4.18
C LEU A 154 15.70 5.75 3.93
N GLY A 155 14.87 5.56 4.97
CA GLY A 155 13.60 4.83 4.88
C GLY A 155 13.78 3.32 4.65
N VAL A 156 14.83 2.70 5.19
CA VAL A 156 15.03 1.25 5.16
C VAL A 156 14.04 0.57 6.12
N MET A 157 13.23 -0.35 5.60
CA MET A 157 12.40 -1.25 6.41
C MET A 157 13.24 -2.38 6.99
N TYR A 158 14.00 -3.07 6.14
CA TYR A 158 14.83 -4.20 6.52
C TYR A 158 15.98 -4.47 5.54
N VAL A 159 16.98 -5.22 6.01
CA VAL A 159 18.08 -5.79 5.21
C VAL A 159 18.26 -7.27 5.54
N ILE A 160 18.75 -8.05 4.58
CA ILE A 160 19.08 -9.47 4.75
C ILE A 160 20.48 -9.72 4.16
N TYR A 161 21.36 -10.37 4.92
CA TYR A 161 22.70 -10.79 4.47
C TYR A 161 23.18 -11.98 5.31
N ASN A 162 24.01 -12.85 4.74
CA ASN A 162 24.64 -14.02 5.40
C ASN A 162 23.76 -14.71 6.45
N ARG A 163 22.58 -15.18 6.03
CA ARG A 163 21.59 -15.88 6.88
C ARG A 163 21.08 -15.11 8.10
N LYS A 164 21.27 -13.78 8.18
CA LYS A 164 20.70 -12.90 9.20
C LYS A 164 19.83 -11.81 8.56
N MET A 165 18.82 -11.35 9.29
CA MET A 165 17.91 -10.25 8.89
C MET A 165 17.88 -9.18 9.98
N TRP A 166 17.89 -7.91 9.59
CA TRP A 166 17.67 -6.77 10.48
C TRP A 166 16.49 -5.94 9.98
N SER A 167 15.73 -5.33 10.89
CA SER A 167 14.63 -4.43 10.53
C SER A 167 14.53 -3.21 11.44
N SER A 168 14.25 -2.04 10.87
CA SER A 168 14.19 -0.76 11.59
C SER A 168 13.06 -0.69 12.62
N TYR A 169 11.98 -1.44 12.39
CA TYR A 169 10.86 -1.61 13.33
C TYR A 169 11.11 -2.64 14.44
N THR A 170 12.27 -3.34 14.45
CA THR A 170 12.70 -4.20 15.58
C THR A 170 14.02 -3.75 16.20
N GLY A 171 14.86 -3.01 15.50
CA GLY A 171 16.20 -2.57 15.94
C GLY A 171 17.25 -3.67 16.04
N VAL A 172 16.84 -4.95 16.14
CA VAL A 172 17.71 -6.12 16.31
C VAL A 172 17.88 -6.96 15.04
N TRP A 173 19.04 -7.63 14.97
CA TRP A 173 19.29 -8.74 14.06
C TRP A 173 18.58 -10.03 14.54
N ARG A 174 18.32 -10.96 13.61
CA ARG A 174 17.74 -12.28 13.86
C ARG A 174 18.17 -13.26 12.77
N ASP A 175 18.01 -14.56 13.00
CA ASP A 175 18.21 -15.58 11.97
C ASP A 175 17.23 -15.43 10.80
N TYR A 176 17.72 -15.77 9.60
CA TYR A 176 16.95 -15.84 8.37
C TYR A 176 16.99 -17.26 7.79
N SER A 177 15.81 -17.86 7.65
CA SER A 177 15.59 -19.24 7.19
C SER A 177 14.95 -19.34 5.80
N GLY A 178 14.84 -18.23 5.06
CA GLY A 178 14.34 -18.23 3.70
C GLY A 178 15.24 -18.96 2.70
N TYR A 179 14.67 -19.28 1.53
CA TYR A 179 15.28 -20.19 0.54
C TYR A 179 16.67 -19.75 0.04
N ASN A 180 16.85 -18.47 -0.28
CA ASN A 180 18.17 -17.92 -0.60
C ASN A 180 18.88 -17.53 0.72
N PRO A 181 20.11 -18.02 1.01
CA PRO A 181 20.82 -17.70 2.25
C PRO A 181 21.41 -16.28 2.31
N HIS A 182 21.35 -15.51 1.22
CA HIS A 182 21.91 -14.15 1.08
C HIS A 182 23.41 -14.08 1.37
N THR A 183 24.16 -15.11 0.99
CA THR A 183 25.64 -15.17 1.13
C THR A 183 26.38 -14.49 -0.03
N ASP A 184 25.65 -14.17 -1.09
CA ASP A 184 26.09 -13.61 -2.37
C ASP A 184 25.58 -12.17 -2.61
N HIS A 185 24.65 -11.67 -1.78
CA HIS A 185 24.09 -10.32 -1.90
C HIS A 185 23.49 -9.80 -0.59
N ILE A 186 23.60 -8.49 -0.35
CA ILE A 186 22.75 -7.79 0.62
C ILE A 186 21.44 -7.45 -0.08
N HIS A 187 20.34 -8.03 0.37
CA HIS A 187 19.00 -7.59 -0.01
C HIS A 187 18.58 -6.40 0.87
N ILE A 188 18.18 -5.29 0.25
CA ILE A 188 17.77 -4.04 0.91
C ILE A 188 16.33 -3.72 0.52
N SER A 189 15.46 -3.49 1.52
CA SER A 189 14.03 -3.21 1.30
C SER A 189 13.61 -1.89 1.95
N LEU A 190 12.96 -1.02 1.17
CA LEU A 190 12.60 0.34 1.57
C LEU A 190 11.10 0.52 1.82
N SER A 191 10.76 1.47 2.69
CA SER A 191 9.41 2.03 2.82
C SER A 191 9.04 2.86 1.59
N TRP A 192 7.76 3.19 1.43
CA TRP A 192 7.36 4.12 0.36
C TRP A 192 8.00 5.50 0.48
N ASN A 193 8.29 5.99 1.70
CA ASN A 193 9.09 7.19 1.92
C ASN A 193 10.50 7.04 1.31
N GLY A 194 11.25 6.03 1.77
CA GLY A 194 12.64 5.79 1.34
C GLY A 194 12.74 5.55 -0.18
N ALA A 195 11.90 4.66 -0.70
CA ALA A 195 11.87 4.31 -2.11
C ALA A 195 11.49 5.48 -3.03
N ARG A 196 10.66 6.43 -2.58
CA ARG A 196 10.36 7.66 -3.33
C ARG A 196 11.42 8.75 -3.15
N GLY A 197 12.29 8.63 -2.16
CA GLY A 197 13.26 9.65 -1.77
C GLY A 197 12.67 10.73 -0.84
N ASN A 198 11.47 10.53 -0.30
CA ASN A 198 10.77 11.46 0.60
C ASN A 198 11.14 11.17 2.07
N VAL A 199 12.42 11.38 2.39
CA VAL A 199 13.06 11.19 3.71
C VAL A 199 14.16 12.22 3.93
N SER A 200 14.63 12.39 5.17
CA SER A 200 15.60 13.45 5.51
C SER A 200 16.98 13.30 4.88
N PHE A 201 17.45 12.09 4.56
CA PHE A 201 18.75 11.90 3.87
C PHE A 201 18.80 12.61 2.51
N TRP A 202 17.70 12.61 1.76
CA TRP A 202 17.62 13.22 0.43
C TRP A 202 17.04 14.64 0.42
N THR A 203 16.30 15.03 1.47
CA THR A 203 15.49 16.28 1.46
C THR A 203 15.76 17.22 2.63
N GLY A 204 16.69 16.88 3.52
CA GLY A 204 17.07 17.66 4.70
C GLY A 204 16.05 17.68 5.85
N ARG A 205 14.80 17.30 5.59
CA ARG A 205 13.66 17.32 6.53
C ARG A 205 12.97 15.96 6.63
N THR A 206 12.30 15.71 7.74
CA THR A 206 11.48 14.51 7.94
C THR A 206 10.17 14.56 7.15
N TRP A 207 9.57 13.39 6.93
CA TRP A 207 8.26 13.25 6.29
C TRP A 207 7.36 12.32 7.10
N ALA A 208 6.04 12.59 7.08
CA ALA A 208 5.07 11.67 7.63
C ALA A 208 5.05 10.35 6.84
N THR A 209 4.71 9.25 7.53
CA THR A 209 4.63 7.90 6.95
C THR A 209 3.76 7.85 5.71
N ASP A 210 4.37 7.45 4.60
CA ASP A 210 3.72 7.18 3.32
C ASP A 210 3.26 5.72 3.32
N TYR A 211 1.95 5.50 3.41
CA TYR A 211 1.32 4.18 3.23
C TYR A 211 1.21 3.79 1.75
N GLY A 212 1.66 4.64 0.83
CA GLY A 212 1.84 4.34 -0.58
C GLY A 212 0.57 4.04 -1.37
N THR A 213 0.60 2.92 -2.07
CA THR A 213 -0.48 2.46 -2.94
C THR A 213 -1.41 1.52 -2.19
N CYS A 214 -2.73 1.68 -2.35
CA CYS A 214 -3.71 0.79 -1.73
C CYS A 214 -4.35 -0.12 -2.77
N GLN A 215 -4.61 -1.35 -2.34
CA GLN A 215 -5.63 -2.20 -2.95
C GLN A 215 -6.98 -1.48 -2.81
N VAL A 216 -7.78 -1.55 -3.87
CA VAL A 216 -9.14 -1.00 -3.90
C VAL A 216 -10.16 -2.13 -3.92
N PHE A 217 -9.81 -3.22 -4.62
CA PHE A 217 -10.60 -4.42 -4.69
C PHE A 217 -9.86 -5.63 -4.12
N THR A 218 -10.60 -6.61 -3.60
CA THR A 218 -10.06 -7.88 -3.13
C THR A 218 -9.36 -8.63 -4.26
N GLU A 219 -8.36 -9.44 -3.90
CA GLU A 219 -7.56 -10.28 -4.84
C GLU A 219 -6.98 -9.52 -6.05
N SER A 220 -6.85 -8.20 -5.93
CA SER A 220 -6.38 -7.31 -7.00
C SER A 220 -5.13 -6.56 -6.53
N PRO A 221 -4.20 -6.18 -7.43
CA PRO A 221 -3.09 -5.33 -7.04
C PRO A 221 -3.56 -3.95 -6.55
N ALA A 222 -2.73 -3.27 -5.78
CA ALA A 222 -2.87 -1.86 -5.53
C ALA A 222 -2.72 -1.05 -6.82
N THR A 223 -3.41 0.09 -6.89
CA THR A 223 -3.28 1.02 -8.03
C THR A 223 -1.84 1.49 -8.18
N ILE A 224 -1.32 1.55 -9.42
CA ILE A 224 0.05 2.04 -9.68
C ILE A 224 0.25 3.46 -9.14
N ALA A 225 1.50 3.79 -8.83
CA ALA A 225 1.90 4.91 -7.99
C ALA A 225 1.12 6.23 -8.22
N ARG A 226 0.60 6.78 -7.12
CA ARG A 226 0.32 8.21 -7.01
C ARG A 226 1.66 8.96 -6.87
N PRO A 227 1.82 10.17 -7.45
CA PRO A 227 3.02 10.99 -7.24
C PRO A 227 3.12 11.51 -5.80
N GLU A 228 1.98 11.66 -5.12
CA GLU A 228 1.88 12.18 -3.76
C GLU A 228 2.03 11.07 -2.70
N PRO A 229 2.67 11.36 -1.55
CA PRO A 229 2.60 10.54 -0.35
C PRO A 229 1.18 10.36 0.17
N ARG A 230 0.89 9.16 0.67
CA ARG A 230 -0.35 8.83 1.36
C ARG A 230 -0.10 8.84 2.86
N THR A 231 -0.51 9.89 3.57
CA THR A 231 -0.31 10.06 5.03
C THR A 231 -1.41 9.45 5.89
N ARG A 232 -2.21 8.50 5.35
CA ARG A 232 -3.26 7.77 6.07
C ARG A 232 -3.24 6.29 5.67
N PRO A 233 -3.51 5.35 6.60
CA PRO A 233 -3.65 3.93 6.27
C PRO A 233 -4.59 3.67 5.08
N CYS A 234 -4.40 2.53 4.43
CA CYS A 234 -5.38 2.02 3.47
C CYS A 234 -6.67 1.65 4.21
N ALA A 235 -7.81 1.91 3.57
CA ALA A 235 -9.06 1.26 3.93
C ALA A 235 -9.07 -0.16 3.34
N ASP A 236 -9.89 -1.04 3.91
CA ASP A 236 -9.98 -2.43 3.46
C ASP A 236 -10.46 -2.53 2.00
N PRO A 237 -9.89 -3.46 1.20
CA PRO A 237 -10.30 -3.67 -0.17
C PRO A 237 -11.69 -4.32 -0.23
N VAL A 238 -12.55 -3.85 -1.14
CA VAL A 238 -13.93 -4.33 -1.28
C VAL A 238 -14.09 -5.33 -2.43
N VAL A 239 -15.15 -6.13 -2.45
CA VAL A 239 -15.44 -6.98 -3.62
C VAL A 239 -15.78 -6.10 -4.83
N PRO A 240 -15.25 -6.38 -6.06
CA PRO A 240 -15.68 -5.70 -7.27
C PRO A 240 -17.19 -5.76 -7.49
N ALA A 241 -17.78 -4.76 -8.18
CA ALA A 241 -19.20 -4.83 -8.55
C ALA A 241 -19.51 -5.97 -9.55
N ARG A 242 -18.50 -6.41 -10.30
CA ARG A 242 -18.57 -7.43 -11.35
C ARG A 242 -17.24 -8.20 -11.45
N PRO A 243 -16.91 -9.09 -10.50
CA PRO A 243 -15.71 -9.92 -10.61
C PRO A 243 -15.87 -10.94 -11.74
N LEU A 244 -14.77 -11.40 -12.30
CA LEU A 244 -14.73 -12.56 -13.17
C LEU A 244 -13.45 -13.35 -12.93
N ASP A 245 -13.61 -14.65 -12.71
CA ASP A 245 -12.54 -15.51 -12.19
C ASP A 245 -11.73 -16.09 -13.33
N GLN A 246 -10.55 -15.52 -13.51
CA GLN A 246 -9.59 -15.74 -14.59
C GLN A 246 -8.18 -15.50 -14.03
N PRO A 247 -7.12 -16.02 -14.66
CA PRO A 247 -5.75 -15.76 -14.23
C PRO A 247 -5.43 -14.26 -14.16
N MET A 248 -4.75 -13.84 -13.08
CA MET A 248 -4.17 -12.50 -12.95
C MET A 248 -3.09 -12.31 -14.02
N LEU A 249 -3.26 -11.35 -14.93
CA LEU A 249 -2.28 -11.06 -15.98
C LEU A 249 -1.58 -9.73 -15.74
N TRP A 250 -0.26 -9.70 -15.85
CA TRP A 250 0.57 -8.52 -15.66
C TRP A 250 1.87 -8.65 -16.47
N LEU A 251 2.73 -7.62 -16.43
CA LEU A 251 4.02 -7.60 -17.12
C LEU A 251 4.81 -8.89 -16.85
N GLY A 252 5.13 -9.63 -17.91
CA GLY A 252 5.80 -10.94 -17.81
C GLY A 252 4.88 -12.17 -17.78
N SER A 253 3.55 -12.02 -17.77
CA SER A 253 2.63 -13.14 -18.06
C SER A 253 2.72 -13.58 -19.52
N THR A 254 2.51 -14.88 -19.78
CA THR A 254 2.42 -15.46 -21.13
C THR A 254 1.22 -16.41 -21.27
N GLY A 255 0.91 -16.85 -22.49
CA GLY A 255 -0.10 -17.87 -22.81
C GLY A 255 -1.46 -17.32 -23.27
N ASP A 256 -2.40 -18.22 -23.57
CA ASP A 256 -3.67 -17.90 -24.27
C ASP A 256 -4.60 -16.93 -23.55
N ALA A 257 -4.50 -16.85 -22.22
CA ALA A 257 -5.18 -15.84 -21.43
C ALA A 257 -4.69 -14.43 -21.83
N VAL A 258 -3.38 -14.25 -22.05
CA VAL A 258 -2.77 -13.01 -22.53
C VAL A 258 -3.20 -12.71 -23.95
N SER A 259 -3.14 -13.69 -24.87
CA SER A 259 -3.63 -13.55 -26.24
C SER A 259 -5.10 -13.10 -26.28
N THR A 260 -5.91 -13.63 -25.36
CA THR A 260 -7.33 -13.28 -25.22
C THR A 260 -7.54 -11.88 -24.66
N ALA A 261 -6.78 -11.48 -23.63
CA ALA A 261 -6.81 -10.12 -23.12
C ALA A 261 -6.38 -9.10 -24.19
N GLN A 262 -5.29 -9.38 -24.92
CA GLN A 262 -4.79 -8.54 -26.00
C GLN A 262 -5.84 -8.33 -27.11
N ARG A 263 -6.52 -9.39 -27.57
CA ARG A 263 -7.65 -9.28 -28.50
C ARG A 263 -8.77 -8.37 -27.97
N LEU A 264 -9.22 -8.57 -26.73
CA LEU A 264 -10.29 -7.78 -26.11
C LEU A 264 -9.87 -6.32 -25.85
N LEU A 265 -8.58 -6.07 -25.64
CA LEU A 265 -8.00 -4.74 -25.50
C LEU A 265 -7.76 -4.05 -26.87
N GLY A 266 -7.71 -4.78 -27.98
CA GLY A 266 -7.37 -4.26 -29.31
C GLY A 266 -5.88 -3.91 -29.45
N VAL A 267 -5.00 -4.85 -29.10
CA VAL A 267 -3.55 -4.83 -29.35
C VAL A 267 -3.09 -6.18 -29.91
N PRO A 268 -1.90 -6.29 -30.55
CA PRO A 268 -1.42 -7.54 -31.13
C PRO A 268 -1.44 -8.71 -30.12
N ALA A 269 -2.04 -9.82 -30.53
CA ALA A 269 -2.30 -10.99 -29.67
C ALA A 269 -1.10 -11.94 -29.59
N SER A 270 0.06 -11.41 -29.18
CA SER A 270 1.34 -12.13 -29.10
C SER A 270 1.41 -13.23 -28.03
N GLY A 271 0.42 -13.30 -27.13
CA GLY A 271 0.45 -14.21 -25.99
C GLY A 271 1.55 -13.87 -24.97
N SER A 272 2.14 -12.67 -25.05
CA SER A 272 3.21 -12.20 -24.18
C SER A 272 2.89 -10.80 -23.66
N PHE A 273 2.80 -10.64 -22.33
CA PHE A 273 2.31 -9.41 -21.71
C PHE A 273 3.46 -8.40 -21.59
N THR A 274 3.64 -7.62 -22.66
CA THR A 274 4.68 -6.58 -22.81
C THR A 274 4.34 -5.29 -22.05
N ARG A 275 5.28 -4.33 -22.05
CA ARG A 275 5.02 -2.95 -21.57
C ARG A 275 3.89 -2.28 -22.35
N GLU A 276 3.82 -2.48 -23.67
CA GLU A 276 2.70 -2.03 -24.52
C GLU A 276 1.35 -2.60 -24.03
N THR A 277 1.31 -3.91 -23.73
CA THR A 277 0.10 -4.55 -23.18
C THR A 277 -0.29 -3.94 -21.83
N ARG A 278 0.67 -3.68 -20.94
CA ARG A 278 0.46 -3.00 -19.65
C ARG A 278 -0.08 -1.58 -19.83
N ASP A 279 0.50 -0.80 -20.72
CA ASP A 279 0.10 0.60 -20.94
C ASP A 279 -1.27 0.69 -21.63
N ARG A 280 -1.62 -0.30 -22.46
CA ARG A 280 -2.99 -0.49 -22.97
C ARG A 280 -3.99 -0.82 -21.86
N VAL A 281 -3.65 -1.73 -20.94
CA VAL A 281 -4.48 -2.03 -19.74
C VAL A 281 -4.66 -0.80 -18.86
N LEU A 282 -3.59 -0.07 -18.55
CA LEU A 282 -3.65 1.19 -17.80
C LEU A 282 -4.52 2.23 -18.51
N GLY A 283 -4.44 2.33 -19.83
CA GLY A 283 -5.29 3.18 -20.65
C GLY A 283 -6.76 2.75 -20.64
N TYR A 284 -7.03 1.44 -20.64
CA TYR A 284 -8.38 0.88 -20.52
C TYR A 284 -8.98 1.18 -19.14
N GLN A 285 -8.28 0.83 -18.05
CA GLN A 285 -8.74 1.05 -16.67
C GLN A 285 -9.09 2.53 -16.40
N ARG A 286 -8.27 3.48 -16.91
CA ARG A 286 -8.53 4.92 -16.81
C ARG A 286 -9.80 5.40 -17.52
N ARG A 287 -10.26 4.72 -18.59
CA ARG A 287 -11.46 5.09 -19.37
C ARG A 287 -12.72 4.37 -18.88
N HIS A 288 -12.57 3.16 -18.35
CA HIS A 288 -13.68 2.29 -17.94
C HIS A 288 -14.01 2.39 -16.45
N ASP A 289 -13.49 3.40 -15.74
CA ASP A 289 -13.66 3.60 -14.29
C ASP A 289 -13.30 2.36 -13.46
N LEU A 290 -12.10 1.83 -13.71
CA LEU A 290 -11.49 0.79 -12.89
C LEU A 290 -10.31 1.34 -12.08
N PRO A 291 -9.94 0.72 -10.95
CA PRO A 291 -8.65 0.93 -10.32
C PRO A 291 -7.52 0.71 -11.33
N THR A 292 -6.57 1.63 -11.41
CA THR A 292 -5.46 1.56 -12.38
C THR A 292 -4.33 0.69 -11.84
N THR A 293 -4.52 -0.63 -11.82
CA THR A 293 -3.55 -1.63 -11.33
C THR A 293 -2.47 -1.97 -12.36
N GLY A 294 -2.75 -1.79 -13.65
CA GLY A 294 -1.88 -2.23 -14.76
C GLY A 294 -1.87 -3.73 -14.98
N ALA A 295 -2.67 -4.48 -14.22
CA ALA A 295 -2.92 -5.90 -14.40
C ALA A 295 -4.34 -6.12 -14.95
N VAL A 296 -4.56 -7.22 -15.65
CA VAL A 296 -5.92 -7.72 -15.92
C VAL A 296 -6.34 -8.55 -14.72
N ASP A 297 -6.83 -7.83 -13.70
CA ASP A 297 -7.40 -8.34 -12.45
C ASP A 297 -8.87 -8.78 -12.62
N ARG A 298 -9.48 -9.35 -11.56
CA ARG A 298 -10.89 -9.84 -11.58
C ARG A 298 -11.89 -8.78 -12.05
N ALA A 299 -11.68 -7.51 -11.70
CA ALA A 299 -12.53 -6.40 -12.11
C ALA A 299 -12.30 -5.99 -13.58
N THR A 300 -11.05 -5.98 -14.03
CA THR A 300 -10.68 -5.69 -15.42
C THR A 300 -11.15 -6.80 -16.35
N TRP A 301 -11.03 -8.06 -15.96
CA TRP A 301 -11.63 -9.21 -16.66
C TRP A 301 -13.15 -9.10 -16.75
N GLY A 302 -13.82 -8.73 -15.65
CA GLY A 302 -15.27 -8.53 -15.64
C GLY A 302 -15.75 -7.40 -16.56
N SER A 303 -14.93 -6.36 -16.72
CA SER A 303 -15.17 -5.25 -17.66
C SER A 303 -14.92 -5.64 -19.13
N LEU A 304 -13.90 -6.48 -19.39
CA LEU A 304 -13.56 -6.98 -20.74
C LEU A 304 -14.50 -8.09 -21.23
N LYS A 305 -15.05 -8.92 -20.33
CA LYS A 305 -15.97 -10.03 -20.63
C LYS A 305 -17.32 -9.88 -19.88
N PRO A 306 -18.07 -8.78 -20.05
CA PRO A 306 -19.22 -8.45 -19.20
C PRO A 306 -20.42 -9.41 -19.32
N ARG A 307 -20.47 -10.27 -20.35
CA ARG A 307 -21.49 -11.34 -20.44
C ARG A 307 -21.17 -12.57 -19.58
N ALA A 308 -19.91 -12.76 -19.17
CA ALA A 308 -19.48 -13.85 -18.28
C ALA A 308 -19.41 -13.41 -16.81
N ALA A 309 -19.33 -12.10 -16.55
CA ALA A 309 -19.14 -11.54 -15.21
C ALA A 309 -20.47 -11.37 -14.45
N VAL A 310 -20.65 -12.12 -13.37
CA VAL A 310 -21.82 -12.05 -12.48
C VAL A 310 -21.78 -10.73 -11.67
N PRO A 311 -22.85 -9.92 -11.66
CA PRO A 311 -22.93 -8.75 -10.79
C PRO A 311 -23.04 -9.14 -9.31
N SER A 312 -22.30 -8.48 -8.43
CA SER A 312 -22.38 -8.64 -6.96
C SER A 312 -23.45 -7.76 -6.30
N THR A 313 -24.29 -7.08 -7.09
CA THR A 313 -25.33 -6.14 -6.64
C THR A 313 -26.60 -6.25 -7.49
N PRO A 314 -27.79 -5.94 -6.95
CA PRO A 314 -29.04 -5.89 -7.72
C PRO A 314 -29.01 -4.94 -8.92
N SER A 315 -29.82 -5.23 -9.95
CA SER A 315 -29.93 -4.39 -11.15
C SER A 315 -30.94 -3.25 -10.95
N TRP A 316 -30.55 -2.21 -10.20
CA TRP A 316 -31.39 -1.03 -9.96
C TRP A 316 -31.67 -0.18 -11.22
N THR A 317 -32.88 0.37 -11.29
CA THR A 317 -33.16 1.59 -12.08
C THR A 317 -32.49 2.82 -11.44
N PRO A 318 -32.36 3.96 -12.16
CA PRO A 318 -31.75 5.17 -11.58
C PRO A 318 -32.48 5.70 -10.34
N ALA A 319 -33.81 5.64 -10.33
CA ALA A 319 -34.65 6.03 -9.19
C ALA A 319 -34.38 5.18 -7.95
N GLN A 320 -34.54 3.84 -8.07
CA GLN A 320 -34.28 2.89 -6.98
C GLN A 320 -32.86 3.00 -6.42
N ALA A 321 -31.86 3.30 -7.27
CA ALA A 321 -30.48 3.48 -6.84
C ALA A 321 -30.25 4.81 -6.10
N GLY A 322 -31.00 5.86 -6.46
CA GLY A 322 -31.03 7.12 -5.73
C GLY A 322 -31.70 6.96 -4.36
N ASP A 323 -32.82 6.24 -4.31
CA ASP A 323 -33.57 5.94 -3.08
C ASP A 323 -32.70 5.09 -2.11
N TRP A 324 -32.21 3.93 -2.57
CA TRP A 324 -31.30 3.08 -1.80
C TRP A 324 -30.04 3.84 -1.33
N GLY A 325 -29.49 4.72 -2.18
CA GLY A 325 -28.33 5.54 -1.85
C GLY A 325 -28.59 6.65 -0.83
N ARG A 326 -29.83 7.14 -0.75
CA ARG A 326 -30.26 8.10 0.29
C ARG A 326 -30.52 7.42 1.62
N ASP A 327 -31.35 6.38 1.57
CA ASP A 327 -32.11 5.90 2.72
C ASP A 327 -31.40 4.70 3.38
N GLU A 328 -31.24 3.60 2.64
CA GLU A 328 -30.56 2.37 3.11
C GLU A 328 -29.06 2.60 3.36
N ALA A 329 -28.39 3.34 2.49
CA ALA A 329 -26.96 3.62 2.61
C ALA A 329 -26.63 4.85 3.48
N GLY A 330 -27.63 5.59 3.98
CA GLY A 330 -27.44 6.77 4.82
C GLY A 330 -26.77 7.96 4.11
N SER A 331 -26.97 8.14 2.80
CA SER A 331 -26.42 9.25 2.01
C SER A 331 -24.88 9.42 2.10
N PRO A 332 -24.08 8.37 1.82
CA PRO A 332 -22.66 8.31 2.20
C PRO A 332 -21.80 9.32 1.42
N ARG A 333 -20.71 9.79 2.04
CA ARG A 333 -19.76 10.74 1.40
C ARG A 333 -18.81 10.01 0.46
N LEU A 334 -19.00 10.16 -0.85
CA LEU A 334 -18.18 9.53 -1.89
C LEU A 334 -17.29 10.55 -2.62
N TYR A 335 -16.10 10.12 -3.03
CA TYR A 335 -15.08 10.94 -3.69
C TYR A 335 -14.21 10.10 -4.62
N ALA A 336 -13.33 10.73 -5.41
CA ALA A 336 -12.46 10.03 -6.35
C ALA A 336 -11.58 8.97 -5.66
N GLY A 337 -11.75 7.70 -6.05
CA GLY A 337 -11.11 6.55 -5.42
C GLY A 337 -11.96 5.82 -4.36
N SER A 338 -13.15 6.30 -4.00
CA SER A 338 -14.15 5.49 -3.27
C SER A 338 -14.55 4.25 -4.10
N ALA A 339 -14.94 3.17 -3.43
CA ALA A 339 -15.35 1.92 -4.07
C ALA A 339 -16.51 1.24 -3.32
N GLY A 340 -17.09 0.21 -3.95
CA GLY A 340 -18.12 -0.67 -3.36
C GLY A 340 -19.55 -0.29 -3.74
N VAL A 341 -20.51 -0.95 -3.08
CA VAL A 341 -21.94 -0.94 -3.41
C VAL A 341 -22.52 0.49 -3.53
N ALA A 342 -22.13 1.40 -2.63
CA ALA A 342 -22.55 2.80 -2.68
C ALA A 342 -22.12 3.55 -3.95
N VAL A 343 -20.97 3.19 -4.53
CA VAL A 343 -20.53 3.73 -5.81
C VAL A 343 -21.28 3.09 -6.97
N THR A 344 -21.61 1.79 -6.89
CA THR A 344 -22.46 1.10 -7.88
C THR A 344 -23.85 1.74 -7.93
N ALA A 345 -24.43 2.09 -6.78
CA ALA A 345 -25.70 2.81 -6.68
C ALA A 345 -25.60 4.24 -7.26
N LEU A 346 -24.56 5.01 -6.89
CA LEU A 346 -24.29 6.32 -7.48
C LEU A 346 -24.19 6.23 -9.02
N GLN A 347 -23.47 5.24 -9.55
CA GLN A 347 -23.33 5.03 -10.98
C GLN A 347 -24.67 4.66 -11.65
N ALA A 348 -25.51 3.86 -11.00
CA ALA A 348 -26.85 3.55 -11.49
C ALA A 348 -27.77 4.79 -11.50
N ALA A 349 -27.74 5.60 -10.45
CA ALA A 349 -28.52 6.83 -10.32
C ALA A 349 -28.07 7.94 -11.30
N LEU A 350 -26.77 7.99 -11.64
CA LEU A 350 -26.20 8.81 -12.71
C LEU A 350 -26.45 8.25 -14.13
N GLY A 351 -27.27 7.21 -14.28
CA GLY A 351 -27.67 6.66 -15.58
C GLY A 351 -26.61 5.84 -16.32
N LEU A 352 -25.51 5.42 -15.68
CA LEU A 352 -24.53 4.53 -16.32
C LEU A 352 -25.18 3.17 -16.64
N ARG A 353 -24.83 2.62 -17.80
CA ARG A 353 -25.31 1.29 -18.23
C ARG A 353 -24.75 0.20 -17.31
N VAL A 354 -25.43 -0.94 -17.21
CA VAL A 354 -25.05 -2.04 -16.29
C VAL A 354 -23.64 -2.62 -16.55
N ILE A 355 -23.06 -2.43 -17.74
CA ILE A 355 -21.66 -2.81 -18.05
C ILE A 355 -20.61 -1.75 -17.66
N GLU A 356 -21.06 -0.58 -17.20
CA GLU A 356 -20.24 0.59 -16.85
C GLU A 356 -20.30 0.90 -15.34
N ARG A 357 -21.16 0.19 -14.61
CA ARG A 357 -21.28 0.22 -13.15
C ARG A 357 -20.19 -0.66 -12.52
N THR A 358 -18.98 -0.12 -12.40
CA THR A 358 -17.81 -0.82 -11.85
C THR A 358 -17.76 -0.88 -10.33
N GLY A 359 -18.54 -0.03 -9.65
CA GLY A 359 -18.40 0.18 -8.20
C GLY A 359 -17.09 0.87 -7.82
N TYR A 360 -16.45 1.63 -8.74
CA TYR A 360 -15.27 2.43 -8.45
C TYR A 360 -15.43 3.87 -8.96
N PHE A 361 -15.14 4.84 -8.10
CA PHE A 361 -15.31 6.26 -8.38
C PHE A 361 -14.10 6.78 -9.16
N GLY A 362 -14.08 6.44 -10.46
CA GLY A 362 -13.06 6.85 -11.40
C GLY A 362 -13.30 8.23 -12.02
N ARG A 363 -12.70 8.46 -13.20
CA ARG A 363 -12.76 9.75 -13.90
C ARG A 363 -14.14 10.04 -14.50
N ARG A 364 -14.83 9.03 -15.02
CA ARG A 364 -16.15 9.19 -15.65
C ARG A 364 -17.24 9.48 -14.61
N THR A 365 -17.23 8.73 -13.50
CA THR A 365 -18.09 8.97 -12.33
C THR A 365 -17.85 10.38 -11.77
N ARG A 366 -16.58 10.80 -11.62
CA ARG A 366 -16.22 12.17 -11.21
C ARG A 366 -16.77 13.24 -12.17
N SER A 367 -16.72 12.99 -13.48
CA SER A 367 -17.24 13.93 -14.49
C SER A 367 -18.76 14.06 -14.44
N LEU A 368 -19.48 12.94 -14.29
CA LEU A 368 -20.94 12.92 -14.23
C LEU A 368 -21.48 13.50 -12.91
N VAL A 369 -20.76 13.32 -11.79
CA VAL A 369 -21.01 14.07 -10.55
C VAL A 369 -20.80 15.57 -10.73
N GLY A 370 -19.84 16.00 -11.55
CA GLY A 370 -19.65 17.42 -11.92
C GLY A 370 -20.89 17.98 -12.62
N VAL A 371 -21.28 17.36 -13.75
CA VAL A 371 -22.45 17.78 -14.56
C VAL A 371 -23.74 17.79 -13.75
N LEU A 372 -23.99 16.77 -12.90
CA LEU A 372 -25.15 16.75 -12.01
C LEU A 372 -25.17 17.92 -11.02
N LYS A 373 -24.00 18.30 -10.49
CA LYS A 373 -23.89 19.39 -9.51
C LYS A 373 -24.03 20.75 -10.17
N GLU A 374 -23.46 20.93 -11.35
CA GLU A 374 -23.60 22.13 -12.18
C GLU A 374 -25.07 22.37 -12.55
N SER A 375 -25.79 21.35 -13.04
CA SER A 375 -27.21 21.46 -13.41
C SER A 375 -28.17 21.73 -12.24
N HIS A 376 -27.72 21.52 -11.00
CA HIS A 376 -28.51 21.75 -9.77
C HIS A 376 -27.95 22.88 -8.89
N GLY A 377 -27.07 23.75 -9.42
CA GLY A 377 -26.53 24.90 -8.68
C GLY A 377 -25.73 24.51 -7.43
N LEU A 378 -25.08 23.35 -7.44
CA LEU A 378 -24.28 22.83 -6.34
C LEU A 378 -22.79 23.11 -6.57
N ASN A 379 -22.07 23.44 -5.48
CA ASN A 379 -20.63 23.70 -5.50
C ASN A 379 -19.85 22.61 -6.29
N ALA A 380 -19.08 23.03 -7.30
CA ALA A 380 -18.45 22.19 -8.33
C ALA A 380 -17.36 21.21 -7.84
N THR A 381 -17.07 21.13 -6.53
CA THR A 381 -16.24 20.04 -5.99
C THR A 381 -16.84 18.69 -6.35
N ALA A 382 -16.06 17.77 -6.95
CA ALA A 382 -16.57 16.45 -7.36
C ALA A 382 -16.72 15.44 -6.19
N VAL A 383 -17.15 15.93 -5.03
CA VAL A 383 -17.50 15.16 -3.82
C VAL A 383 -19.02 15.04 -3.73
N VAL A 384 -19.49 13.81 -3.54
CA VAL A 384 -20.89 13.48 -3.25
C VAL A 384 -21.13 13.62 -1.76
N THR A 385 -22.24 14.27 -1.41
CA THR A 385 -22.67 14.55 -0.03
C THR A 385 -24.18 14.32 0.09
N PRO A 386 -24.79 14.36 1.29
CA PRO A 386 -26.25 14.31 1.45
C PRO A 386 -27.04 15.43 0.74
N LYS A 387 -26.39 16.49 0.21
CA LYS A 387 -27.05 17.43 -0.72
C LYS A 387 -27.06 16.92 -2.17
N VAL A 388 -26.05 16.16 -2.57
CA VAL A 388 -25.97 15.53 -3.91
C VAL A 388 -26.89 14.31 -4.00
N TRP A 389 -26.96 13.47 -2.96
CA TRP A 389 -27.91 12.35 -2.92
C TRP A 389 -29.38 12.80 -3.02
N ARG A 390 -29.71 14.01 -2.55
CA ARG A 390 -31.06 14.59 -2.66
C ARG A 390 -31.42 15.18 -4.04
N VAL A 391 -30.48 15.24 -4.99
CA VAL A 391 -30.75 15.66 -6.39
C VAL A 391 -30.52 14.53 -7.41
N LEU A 392 -30.25 13.31 -6.94
CA LEU A 392 -30.35 12.12 -7.78
C LEU A 392 -31.82 11.70 -7.92
N PRO A 393 -32.23 11.05 -9.03
CA PRO A 393 -33.61 10.63 -9.26
C PRO A 393 -34.23 9.86 -8.08
N SER A 394 -35.51 10.06 -7.80
CA SER A 394 -36.29 9.26 -6.84
C SER A 394 -37.48 8.58 -7.48
N SER A 395 -37.97 7.51 -6.86
CA SER A 395 -39.22 6.87 -7.28
C SER A 395 -40.44 7.78 -7.03
N HIS A 396 -40.29 8.83 -6.20
CA HIS A 396 -41.34 9.79 -5.89
C HIS A 396 -41.49 10.91 -6.92
N ASP A 397 -40.46 11.22 -7.71
CA ASP A 397 -40.54 12.29 -8.72
C ASP A 397 -41.51 11.92 -9.84
N GLY A 398 -41.44 10.67 -10.34
CA GLY A 398 -42.40 10.16 -11.33
C GLY A 398 -43.85 10.04 -10.81
N LEU A 399 -44.07 9.97 -9.49
CA LEU A 399 -45.41 10.04 -8.90
C LEU A 399 -45.92 11.49 -8.87
N ARG A 400 -45.04 12.46 -8.58
CA ARG A 400 -45.37 13.90 -8.63
C ARG A 400 -45.70 14.35 -10.05
N GLU A 401 -44.87 13.98 -11.03
CA GLU A 401 -45.12 14.30 -12.44
C GLU A 401 -46.46 13.72 -12.93
N ARG A 402 -46.80 12.47 -12.57
CA ARG A 402 -48.09 11.86 -12.90
C ARG A 402 -49.26 12.58 -12.25
N ALA A 403 -49.16 12.93 -10.96
CA ALA A 403 -50.20 13.67 -10.26
C ALA A 403 -50.39 15.09 -10.81
N ASP A 404 -49.31 15.75 -11.24
CA ASP A 404 -49.37 17.09 -11.85
C ASP A 404 -49.82 17.04 -13.32
N GLN A 405 -49.53 15.98 -14.06
CA GLN A 405 -50.14 15.72 -15.37
C GLN A 405 -51.65 15.48 -15.25
N GLN A 406 -52.10 14.69 -14.26
CA GLN A 406 -53.53 14.50 -13.97
C GLN A 406 -54.21 15.82 -13.57
N ARG A 407 -53.57 16.65 -12.74
CA ARG A 407 -54.06 18.02 -12.41
C ARG A 407 -54.04 19.00 -13.60
N ARG A 408 -53.33 18.69 -14.69
CA ARG A 408 -53.24 19.52 -15.90
C ARG A 408 -54.09 19.01 -17.06
N GLN A 409 -54.75 17.86 -16.94
CA GLN A 409 -55.78 17.46 -17.89
C GLN A 409 -56.99 18.43 -17.75
N PRO A 410 -57.42 19.11 -18.81
CA PRO A 410 -58.63 19.93 -18.74
C PRO A 410 -59.84 19.03 -18.50
N ALA A 411 -60.83 19.53 -17.76
CA ALA A 411 -62.08 18.82 -17.48
C ALA A 411 -62.89 18.65 -18.78
N GLY A 412 -62.63 17.55 -19.49
CA GLY A 412 -63.21 17.24 -20.79
C GLY A 412 -64.68 16.86 -20.69
N GLN A 413 -65.55 17.87 -20.86
CA GLN A 413 -66.91 17.80 -21.41
C GLN A 413 -67.77 16.59 -20.99
N THR A 414 -68.74 16.85 -20.11
CA THR A 414 -69.88 15.95 -19.90
C THR A 414 -70.53 15.58 -21.23
N ALA A 415 -70.56 14.29 -21.55
CA ALA A 415 -71.30 13.80 -22.70
C ALA A 415 -72.80 14.10 -22.52
N PRO A 416 -73.53 14.54 -23.57
CA PRO A 416 -74.97 14.65 -23.51
C PRO A 416 -75.58 13.25 -23.35
N GLY A 417 -76.51 13.10 -22.42
CA GLY A 417 -77.32 11.89 -22.34
C GLY A 417 -78.24 11.78 -23.55
N ALA A 418 -78.37 10.57 -24.10
CA ALA A 418 -79.47 10.22 -24.99
C ALA A 418 -80.57 9.54 -24.16
N GLU A 419 -81.82 9.81 -24.54
CA GLU A 419 -83.05 9.22 -23.96
C GLU A 419 -83.31 7.80 -24.48
#